data_AF-A0A3M1Z1X8-F1
#
_entry.id   AF-A0A3M1Z1X8-F1
#
_cell.length_a   1.000
_cell.length_b   1.000
_cell.length_c   1.000
_cell.angle_alpha   90.00
_cell.angle_beta   90.00
_cell.angle_gamma   90.00
#
_symmetry.space_group_name_H-M   'P 1'
#
loop_
_entity.id
_entity.type
_entity.pdbx_description
1 polymer ?
#
loop_
_entity_poly.entity_id
_entity_poly.type
_entity_poly.pdbx_seq_one_letter_code
_entity_poly.pdbx_strand_id
1 'polypeptide(L)'
;MSNRRFYTQLTLLTTGLLLFMAILHGFTSLAPYWDLTLWSIGLFVVISLSVFHFGKILAPAPNKNHYTSLILGAIFIKMVLSILLLLVYSRLTHPDSRLFIVPFLIVYLAFTIFETVVLTRLGRLRAPEN
;
A
#
# COMPACT_ATOMS: atom_id res chain seq x y z
N MET A 1 -5.39 10.75 13.46
CA MET A 1 -3.97 10.88 13.05
C MET A 1 -3.76 12.24 12.37
N SER A 2 -2.71 12.99 12.72
CA SER A 2 -2.42 14.29 12.08
C SER A 2 -1.77 14.11 10.70
N ASN A 3 -2.02 15.03 9.77
CA ASN A 3 -1.45 15.05 8.42
C ASN A 3 0.08 14.90 8.43
N ARG A 4 0.77 15.69 9.27
CA ARG A 4 2.24 15.65 9.37
C ARG A 4 2.73 14.24 9.72
N ARG A 5 2.11 13.59 10.71
CA ARG A 5 2.49 12.23 11.12
C ARG A 5 2.28 11.23 9.99
N PHE A 6 1.20 11.37 9.22
CA PHE A 6 0.92 10.47 8.10
C PHE A 6 1.95 10.60 7.00
N TYR A 7 2.21 11.81 6.53
CA TYR A 7 3.21 12.04 5.49
C TYR A 7 4.62 11.62 5.94
N THR A 8 5.02 11.92 7.18
CA THR A 8 6.31 11.45 7.71
C THR A 8 6.40 9.92 7.73
N GLN A 9 5.37 9.21 8.18
CA GLN A 9 5.39 7.74 8.21
C GLN A 9 5.34 7.13 6.81
N LEU A 10 4.55 7.70 5.89
CA LEU A 10 4.48 7.27 4.50
C LEU A 10 5.83 7.46 3.79
N THR A 11 6.45 8.62 3.96
CA THR A 11 7.78 8.91 3.39
C THR A 11 8.81 7.95 3.98
N LEU A 12 8.86 7.78 5.31
CA LEU A 12 9.81 6.89 5.97
C LEU A 12 9.66 5.43 5.50
N LEU A 13 8.41 4.94 5.41
CA LEU A 13 8.13 3.60 4.88
C LEU A 13 8.60 3.49 3.43
N THR A 14 8.25 4.46 2.58
CA THR A 14 8.57 4.44 1.16
C THR A 14 10.08 4.47 0.94
N THR A 15 10.81 5.37 1.61
CA THR A 15 12.26 5.46 1.52
C THR A 15 12.94 4.24 2.11
N GLY A 16 12.46 3.75 3.26
CA GLY A 16 13.01 2.54 3.90
C GLY A 16 12.83 1.30 3.03
N LEU A 17 11.66 1.17 2.40
CA LEU A 17 11.35 0.06 1.50
C LEU A 17 12.13 0.15 0.18
N LEU A 18 12.33 1.35 -0.38
CA LEU A 18 13.19 1.56 -1.54
C LEU A 18 14.64 1.15 -1.25
N LEU A 19 15.19 1.57 -0.11
CA LEU A 19 16.54 1.19 0.30
C LEU A 19 16.67 -0.32 0.53
N PHE A 20 15.71 -0.90 1.26
CA PHE A 20 15.68 -2.35 1.51
C PHE A 20 15.62 -3.15 0.20
N MET A 21 14.78 -2.71 -0.73
CA MET A 21 14.67 -3.34 -2.05
C MET A 21 15.93 -3.15 -2.88
N ALA A 22 16.53 -1.96 -2.91
CA ALA A 22 17.75 -1.71 -3.65
C ALA A 22 18.89 -2.66 -3.20
N ILE A 23 19.00 -2.90 -1.89
CA ILE A 23 19.92 -3.88 -1.32
C ILE A 23 19.54 -5.29 -1.79
N LEU A 24 18.29 -5.70 -1.61
CA LEU A 24 17.82 -7.05 -1.92
C LEU A 24 18.02 -7.41 -3.40
N HIS A 25 17.71 -6.48 -4.30
CA HIS A 25 17.94 -6.62 -5.74
C HIS A 25 19.43 -6.71 -6.09
N GLY A 26 20.31 -6.02 -5.36
CA GLY A 26 21.76 -6.06 -5.58
C GLY A 26 22.43 -7.40 -5.23
N PHE A 27 21.84 -8.20 -4.32
CA PHE A 27 22.43 -9.46 -3.85
C PHE A 27 21.75 -10.73 -4.37
N THR A 28 20.64 -10.62 -5.12
CA THR A 28 19.80 -11.78 -5.46
C THR A 28 19.44 -11.82 -6.95
N SER A 29 18.94 -12.98 -7.41
CA SER A 29 18.37 -13.18 -8.77
C SER A 29 17.10 -12.37 -9.04
N LEU A 30 16.76 -11.41 -8.16
CA LEU A 30 15.62 -10.51 -8.31
C LEU A 30 15.96 -9.22 -9.04
N ALA A 31 17.25 -8.93 -9.27
CA ALA A 31 17.73 -7.74 -9.96
C ALA A 31 16.94 -7.33 -11.22
N PRO A 32 16.46 -8.25 -12.09
CA PRO A 32 15.69 -7.89 -13.27
C PRO A 32 14.33 -7.24 -12.98
N TYR A 33 13.77 -7.42 -11.78
CA TYR A 33 12.39 -7.01 -11.43
C TYR A 33 12.33 -5.70 -10.65
N TRP A 34 13.36 -4.86 -10.78
CA TRP A 34 13.43 -3.57 -10.12
C TRP A 34 12.31 -2.63 -10.56
N ASP A 35 11.98 -2.68 -11.85
CA ASP A 35 10.88 -1.93 -12.47
C ASP A 35 9.52 -2.23 -11.82
N LEU A 36 9.18 -3.51 -11.63
CA LEU A 36 7.95 -3.93 -10.95
C LEU A 36 7.93 -3.43 -9.51
N THR A 37 9.08 -3.43 -8.84
CA THR A 37 9.20 -2.94 -7.47
C THR A 37 8.83 -1.46 -7.40
N LEU A 38 9.36 -0.64 -8.32
CA LEU A 38 9.04 0.78 -8.42
C LEU A 38 7.57 1.01 -8.76
N TRP A 39 7.01 0.28 -9.73
CA TRP A 39 5.59 0.39 -10.11
C TRP A 39 4.68 0.05 -8.93
N SER A 40 5.02 -1.00 -8.18
CA SER A 40 4.28 -1.43 -7.00
C SER A 40 4.31 -0.36 -5.92
N ILE A 41 5.50 0.16 -5.58
CA ILE A 41 5.65 1.22 -4.58
C ILE A 41 4.83 2.45 -4.98
N GLY A 42 4.94 2.90 -6.23
CA GLY A 42 4.17 4.03 -6.74
C GLY A 42 2.66 3.81 -6.60
N LEU A 43 2.16 2.64 -7.02
CA LEU A 43 0.75 2.28 -6.91
C LEU A 43 0.27 2.32 -5.44
N PHE A 44 0.98 1.68 -4.52
CA PHE A 44 0.54 1.61 -3.12
C PHE A 44 0.69 2.94 -2.37
N VAL A 45 1.63 3.80 -2.77
CA VAL A 45 1.69 5.19 -2.28
C VAL A 45 0.42 5.93 -2.69
N VAL A 46 0.01 5.87 -3.96
CA VAL A 46 -1.21 6.52 -4.46
C VAL A 46 -2.47 6.00 -3.76
N ILE A 47 -2.57 4.68 -3.58
CA ILE A 47 -3.68 4.07 -2.83
C ILE A 47 -3.67 4.57 -1.38
N SER A 48 -2.53 4.55 -0.69
CA SER A 48 -2.42 4.99 0.71
C SER A 48 -2.80 6.47 0.87
N LEU A 49 -2.40 7.32 -0.06
CA LEU A 49 -2.79 8.74 -0.10
C LEU A 49 -4.32 8.87 -0.23
N SER A 50 -4.91 8.15 -1.18
CA SER A 50 -6.36 8.18 -1.44
C SER A 50 -7.13 7.75 -0.20
N VAL A 51 -6.77 6.60 0.37
CA VAL A 51 -7.39 6.00 1.55
C VAL A 51 -7.28 6.92 2.76
N PHE A 52 -6.14 7.59 2.96
CA PHE A 52 -5.97 8.55 4.06
C PHE A 52 -6.90 9.76 3.93
N HIS A 53 -7.01 10.34 2.73
CA HIS A 53 -7.86 11.51 2.50
C HIS A 53 -9.34 11.17 2.67
N PHE A 54 -9.82 10.11 2.03
CA PHE A 54 -11.19 9.63 2.22
C PHE A 54 -11.45 9.20 3.67
N GLY A 55 -10.48 8.56 4.30
CA GLY A 55 -10.53 8.15 5.70
C GLY A 55 -10.73 9.33 6.63
N LYS A 56 -10.05 10.45 6.40
CA LYS A 56 -10.25 11.68 7.19
C LYS A 56 -11.63 12.31 7.01
N ILE A 57 -12.18 12.26 5.80
CA ILE A 57 -13.51 12.83 5.49
C ILE A 57 -14.61 11.97 6.12
N LEU A 58 -14.47 10.64 6.05
CA LEU A 58 -15.48 9.69 6.53
C LEU A 58 -15.33 9.32 8.01
N ALA A 59 -14.14 9.51 8.60
CA ALA A 59 -13.91 9.28 10.02
C ALA A 59 -14.90 10.03 10.92
N PRO A 60 -15.27 11.30 10.70
CA PRO A 60 -16.27 12.01 11.52
C PRO A 60 -17.73 11.82 11.08
N ALA A 61 -18.06 11.03 10.05
CA ALA A 61 -19.41 10.90 9.48
C ALA A 61 -20.36 10.02 10.31
N PRO A 62 -21.49 10.49 10.88
CA PRO A 62 -22.23 9.84 11.98
C PRO A 62 -22.57 8.35 11.79
N ASN A 63 -22.77 7.91 10.55
CA ASN A 63 -23.03 6.52 10.21
C ASN A 63 -21.73 5.70 10.10
N LYS A 64 -21.56 4.72 11.00
CA LYS A 64 -20.41 3.80 11.07
C LYS A 64 -20.19 3.01 9.76
N ASN A 65 -21.26 2.75 9.01
CA ASN A 65 -21.18 1.95 7.79
C ASN A 65 -20.32 2.62 6.71
N HIS A 66 -20.30 3.96 6.61
CA HIS A 66 -19.48 4.63 5.59
C HIS A 66 -17.99 4.41 5.79
N TYR A 67 -17.52 4.40 7.05
CA TYR A 67 -16.12 4.14 7.35
C TYR A 67 -15.74 2.69 7.06
N THR A 68 -16.61 1.73 7.44
CA THR A 68 -16.42 0.31 7.12
C THR A 68 -16.44 0.06 5.62
N SER A 69 -17.36 0.67 4.88
CA SER A 69 -17.42 0.59 3.41
C SER A 69 -16.17 1.15 2.74
N LEU A 70 -15.57 2.22 3.28
CA LEU A 70 -14.28 2.72 2.81
C LEU A 70 -13.18 1.67 2.99
N ILE A 71 -13.09 1.05 4.17
CA ILE A 71 -12.07 0.02 4.45
C ILE A 71 -12.23 -1.15 3.47
N LEU A 72 -13.46 -1.66 3.33
CA LEU A 72 -13.76 -2.76 2.41
C LEU A 72 -13.48 -2.39 0.95
N GLY A 73 -13.86 -1.18 0.54
CA GLY A 73 -13.60 -0.65 -0.79
C GLY A 73 -12.10 -0.51 -1.08
N ALA A 74 -11.33 -0.02 -0.10
CA ALA A 74 -9.88 0.10 -0.21
C ALA A 74 -9.21 -1.26 -0.40
N ILE A 75 -9.61 -2.27 0.39
CA ILE A 75 -9.13 -3.64 0.26
C ILE A 75 -9.46 -4.19 -1.14
N PHE A 76 -10.71 -4.07 -1.57
CA PHE A 76 -11.14 -4.59 -2.86
C PHE A 76 -10.42 -3.93 -4.05
N ILE A 77 -10.37 -2.60 -4.08
CA ILE A 77 -9.66 -1.83 -5.11
C ILE A 77 -8.19 -2.23 -5.13
N LYS A 78 -7.56 -2.35 -3.96
CA LYS A 78 -6.15 -2.76 -3.85
C LYS A 78 -5.92 -4.15 -4.41
N MET A 79 -6.78 -5.12 -4.11
CA MET A 79 -6.67 -6.48 -4.65
C MET A 79 -6.82 -6.49 -6.18
N VAL A 80 -7.80 -5.78 -6.72
CA VAL A 80 -8.02 -5.68 -8.17
C VAL A 80 -6.81 -5.02 -8.86
N LEU A 81 -6.35 -3.87 -8.34
CA LEU A 81 -5.20 -3.17 -8.90
C LEU A 81 -3.90 -3.99 -8.79
N SER A 82 -3.76 -4.79 -7.73
CA SER A 82 -2.63 -5.71 -7.57
C SER A 82 -2.61 -6.79 -8.65
N ILE A 83 -3.75 -7.42 -8.92
CA ILE A 83 -3.89 -8.43 -9.98
C ILE A 83 -3.63 -7.77 -11.35
N LEU A 84 -4.23 -6.61 -11.61
CA LEU A 84 -4.03 -5.88 -12.86
C LEU A 84 -2.57 -5.51 -13.06
N LEU A 85 -1.88 -5.03 -12.04
CA LEU A 85 -0.45 -4.68 -12.11
C LEU A 85 0.39 -5.89 -12.51
N LEU A 86 0.18 -7.05 -11.87
CA LEU A 86 0.92 -8.28 -12.17
C LEU A 86 0.62 -8.79 -13.59
N LEU A 87 -0.64 -8.73 -14.03
CA LEU A 87 -1.03 -9.13 -15.38
C LEU A 87 -0.42 -8.21 -16.43
N VAL A 88 -0.52 -6.89 -16.24
CA VAL A 88 0.08 -5.89 -17.14
C VAL A 88 1.59 -6.09 -17.20
N TYR A 89 2.25 -6.26 -16.06
CA TYR A 89 3.68 -6.52 -16.02
C TYR A 89 4.05 -7.78 -16.79
N SER A 90 3.42 -8.92 -16.49
CA SER A 90 3.70 -10.20 -17.16
C SER A 90 3.48 -10.14 -18.67
N ARG A 91 2.50 -9.36 -19.14
CA ARG A 91 2.22 -9.17 -20.57
C ARG A 91 3.19 -8.21 -21.26
N LEU A 92 3.79 -7.25 -20.56
CA LEU A 92 4.70 -6.27 -21.15
C LEU A 92 6.15 -6.73 -21.15
N THR A 93 6.61 -7.35 -20.06
CA THR A 93 8.03 -7.67 -19.85
C THR A 93 8.36 -9.14 -20.08
N HIS A 94 7.35 -10.01 -20.20
CA HIS A 94 7.51 -11.46 -20.39
C HIS A 94 8.61 -12.05 -19.49
N PRO A 95 8.48 -11.93 -18.16
CA PRO A 95 9.55 -12.30 -17.24
C PRO A 95 9.85 -13.80 -17.35
N ASP A 96 11.13 -14.14 -17.48
CA ASP A 96 11.62 -15.51 -17.66
C ASP A 96 11.27 -16.43 -16.47
N SER A 97 11.09 -15.85 -15.29
CA SER A 97 10.76 -16.57 -14.06
C SER A 97 9.66 -15.87 -13.28
N ARG A 98 8.86 -16.64 -12.53
CA ARG A 98 7.79 -16.13 -11.66
C ARG A 98 8.31 -15.45 -10.39
N LEU A 99 9.63 -15.35 -10.23
CA LEU A 99 10.27 -14.72 -9.07
C LEU A 99 9.93 -13.23 -8.93
N PHE A 100 9.47 -12.54 -9.98
CA PHE A 100 8.98 -11.15 -9.90
C PHE A 100 7.85 -10.94 -8.88
N ILE A 101 7.10 -12.00 -8.55
CA ILE A 101 6.02 -11.94 -7.57
C ILE A 101 6.56 -11.68 -6.16
N VAL A 102 7.80 -12.11 -5.85
CA VAL A 102 8.42 -11.97 -4.53
C VAL A 102 8.60 -10.50 -4.12
N PRO A 103 9.31 -9.64 -4.89
CA PRO A 103 9.45 -8.23 -4.53
C PRO A 103 8.10 -7.52 -4.50
N PHE A 104 7.17 -7.85 -5.41
CA PHE A 104 5.80 -7.34 -5.36
C PHE A 104 5.11 -7.66 -4.03
N LEU A 105 5.16 -8.92 -3.58
CA LEU A 105 4.50 -9.36 -2.35
C LEU A 105 5.04 -8.67 -1.11
N ILE A 106 6.36 -8.47 -1.03
CA ILE A 106 6.98 -7.76 0.09
C ILE A 106 6.48 -6.31 0.14
N VAL A 107 6.43 -5.63 -1.00
CA VAL A 107 5.90 -4.26 -1.10
C VAL A 107 4.42 -4.24 -0.71
N TYR A 108 3.61 -5.13 -1.28
CA TYR A 108 2.19 -5.28 -0.98
C TYR A 108 1.95 -5.45 0.51
N LEU A 109 2.70 -6.34 1.17
CA LEU A 109 2.54 -6.63 2.60
C LEU A 109 2.93 -5.43 3.46
N ALA A 110 4.07 -4.79 3.18
CA ALA A 110 4.54 -3.62 3.90
C ALA A 110 3.50 -2.47 3.86
N PHE A 111 2.96 -2.18 2.68
CA PHE A 111 1.91 -1.16 2.53
C PHE A 111 0.57 -1.59 3.12
N THR A 112 0.23 -2.89 3.11
CA THR A 112 -0.99 -3.41 3.74
C THR A 112 -0.95 -3.26 5.26
N ILE A 113 0.18 -3.59 5.89
CA ILE A 113 0.38 -3.39 7.33
C ILE A 113 0.26 -1.90 7.66
N PHE A 114 0.95 -1.05 6.91
CA PHE A 114 0.91 0.40 7.09
C PHE A 114 -0.51 0.97 6.98
N GLU A 115 -1.23 0.64 5.91
CA GLU A 115 -2.59 1.13 5.68
C GLU A 115 -3.55 0.67 6.78
N THR A 116 -3.43 -0.60 7.22
CA THR A 116 -4.23 -1.14 8.31
C THR A 116 -3.99 -0.36 9.60
N VAL A 117 -2.74 -0.03 9.93
CA VAL A 117 -2.41 0.79 11.11
C VAL A 117 -2.98 2.21 10.97
N VAL A 118 -2.86 2.83 9.80
CA VAL A 118 -3.39 4.19 9.55
C VAL A 118 -4.91 4.22 9.69
N LEU A 119 -5.63 3.31 9.03
CA LEU A 119 -7.08 3.21 9.09
C LEU A 119 -7.57 2.86 10.49
N THR A 120 -6.88 1.97 11.21
CA THR A 120 -7.26 1.68 12.60
C THR A 120 -7.09 2.91 13.49
N ARG A 121 -6.00 3.66 13.34
CA ARG A 121 -5.76 4.91 14.09
C ARG A 121 -6.73 6.03 13.73
N LEU A 122 -7.19 6.10 12.49
CA LEU A 122 -8.22 7.06 12.06
C LEU A 122 -9.60 6.70 12.62
N GLY A 123 -9.95 5.42 12.62
CA GLY A 123 -11.23 4.93 13.16
C GLY A 123 -11.35 5.06 14.69
N ARG A 124 -10.22 4.96 15.42
CA ARG A 124 -10.18 5.11 16.89
C ARG A 124 -10.47 6.52 17.39
N LEU A 125 -10.45 7.56 16.56
CA LEU A 125 -10.85 8.94 16.95
C LEU A 125 -12.34 9.05 17.33
N ARG A 126 -13.06 7.94 17.37
CA ARG A 126 -14.52 7.88 17.44
C ARG A 126 -15.11 6.89 18.41
N ALA A 127 -14.29 6.11 19.11
CA ALA A 127 -14.80 5.36 20.25
C ALA A 127 -14.67 6.28 21.46
N PRO A 128 -15.77 6.87 21.99
CA PRO A 128 -15.79 7.07 23.43
C PRO A 128 -15.60 5.69 24.05
N GLU A 129 -14.61 5.57 24.92
CA GLU A 129 -14.61 4.52 25.92
C GLU A 129 -15.95 4.63 26.65
N ASN A 130 -16.80 3.62 26.48
CA ASN A 130 -17.91 3.38 27.39
C ASN A 130 -17.39 2.52 28.52
#